data_AF-A0A819Y7R3-F1
#
_entry.id   AF-A0A819Y7R3-F1
#
_cell.length_a   1.000
_cell.length_b   1.000
_cell.length_c   1.000
_cell.angle_alpha   90.00
_cell.angle_beta   90.00
_cell.angle_gamma   90.00
#
_symmetry.space_group_name_H-M   'P 1'
#
loop_
_entity.id
_entity.type
_entity.pdbx_description
1 polymer ?
#
loop_
_entity_poly.entity_id
_entity_poly.type
_entity_poly.pdbx_seq_one_letter_code
_entity_poly.pdbx_strand_id
1 'polypeptide(L)'
;DWYSTLQKSNVKLITNRIKQIKSHSIITYDGDEYPVDIIIWSTGFQTQKFALPIYGINGCSLAEQWSETVQAYRGITVPNFPNLFILLGPNSRLGHSSVIIMLEAQLEYMVETLLYIDKNNLQSFSIKQNVHDEYNQWIQSKLHKTVWYLGGCHSWYQNVKGTVTTIWPDFTWIYYLLMKKLDLLLLILGFLIVLGTSLVLGLIGHFFYWLLYDSFGRYEKRAKRKLKCINNQRDDEYYVIIIGTGFSGLGMAIKMNDLGMDNYILIERYGHVGGTWYANKYPGCACDVPSNLYSFSFEPNPKWSHYFSRQPEIAEYLEYCTDKYNIRRHIHFNTNVTKLKWIEEQKLWQVTTQSNSQEKIFYARSIVLGSGPLSNASYPTDIPGIDKFEGQMCHTAEWDQSIDVKNKRVAVIGTGASAIQTVPEIQQMNVSQLLVFQRTPPWVIPRLDRSITDWEKNLLKRFPIIQKLIRVIIYWIIESVALSFAYRWSLKFINDKLVKYNLERQVKDIELRKKVTPTWEFGCKRMLITNDWYSTLQKSNVKLITNRIKQIKSHSIITYDGDEYPVDIIIWS
;
A
#
# COMPACT_ATOMS: atom_id res chain seq x y z
N ASP A 1 2.32 -32.92 -12.08
CA ASP A 1 1.11 -33.48 -12.73
C ASP A 1 0.29 -32.57 -13.65
N TRP A 2 0.75 -31.36 -14.01
CA TRP A 2 0.02 -30.52 -14.99
C TRP A 2 0.10 -31.08 -16.41
N TYR A 3 1.32 -31.36 -16.90
CA TYR A 3 1.55 -31.88 -18.25
C TYR A 3 0.95 -33.27 -18.47
N SER A 4 1.03 -34.15 -17.47
CA SER A 4 0.41 -35.49 -17.52
C SER A 4 -1.12 -35.41 -17.57
N THR A 5 -1.74 -34.42 -16.92
CA THR A 5 -3.20 -34.22 -16.97
C THR A 5 -3.66 -33.71 -18.33
N LEU A 6 -2.93 -32.79 -18.96
CA LEU A 6 -3.24 -32.30 -20.32
C LEU A 6 -3.12 -33.37 -21.40
N GLN A 7 -2.40 -34.46 -21.12
CA GLN A 7 -2.23 -35.59 -22.03
C GLN A 7 -3.29 -36.69 -21.83
N LYS A 8 -4.18 -36.57 -20.84
CA LYS A 8 -5.26 -37.54 -20.65
C LYS A 8 -6.28 -37.41 -21.78
N SER A 9 -6.80 -38.55 -22.25
CA SER A 9 -7.74 -38.63 -23.37
C SER A 9 -9.04 -37.85 -23.14
N ASN A 10 -9.42 -37.60 -21.88
CA ASN A 10 -10.61 -36.86 -21.49
C ASN A 10 -10.35 -35.37 -21.21
N VAL A 11 -9.18 -34.84 -21.56
CA VAL A 11 -8.81 -33.43 -21.34
C VAL A 11 -8.46 -32.80 -22.68
N LYS A 12 -9.15 -31.71 -23.02
CA LYS A 12 -8.87 -30.91 -24.22
C LYS A 12 -8.46 -29.50 -23.79
N LEU A 13 -7.25 -29.07 -24.15
CA LEU A 13 -6.79 -27.70 -23.91
C LEU A 13 -7.31 -26.79 -25.03
N ILE A 14 -8.22 -25.88 -24.69
CA ILE A 14 -8.71 -24.84 -25.60
C ILE A 14 -8.02 -23.53 -25.23
N THR A 15 -7.23 -22.97 -26.16
CA THR A 15 -6.46 -21.73 -25.92
C THR A 15 -7.14 -20.48 -26.51
N ASN A 16 -8.18 -20.70 -27.29
CA ASN A 16 -8.88 -19.67 -28.05
C ASN A 16 -9.77 -18.84 -27.10
N ARG A 17 -9.87 -17.54 -27.35
CA ARG A 17 -10.65 -16.64 -26.49
C ARG A 17 -12.12 -17.00 -26.57
N ILE A 18 -12.80 -17.02 -25.43
CA ILE A 18 -14.24 -17.22 -25.34
C ILE A 18 -14.95 -15.97 -25.85
N LYS A 19 -15.84 -16.13 -26.83
CA LYS A 19 -16.71 -15.09 -27.40
C LYS A 19 -18.04 -15.00 -26.65
N GLN A 20 -18.64 -16.15 -26.35
CA GLN A 20 -19.97 -16.23 -25.74
C GLN A 20 -20.12 -17.53 -24.95
N ILE A 21 -20.86 -17.49 -23.84
CA ILE A 21 -21.30 -18.68 -23.10
C ILE A 21 -22.80 -18.84 -23.34
N LYS A 22 -23.22 -20.04 -23.73
CA LYS A 22 -24.63 -20.45 -23.87
C LYS A 22 -25.01 -21.38 -22.71
N SER A 23 -26.27 -21.79 -22.66
CA SER A 23 -26.81 -22.65 -21.59
C SER A 23 -26.06 -23.98 -21.42
N HIS A 24 -25.55 -24.58 -22.51
CA HIS A 24 -24.86 -25.88 -22.50
C HIS A 24 -23.58 -25.89 -23.35
N SER A 25 -23.02 -24.72 -23.64
CA SER A 25 -21.82 -24.64 -24.48
C SER A 25 -21.05 -23.33 -24.32
N ILE A 26 -19.80 -23.33 -24.76
CA ILE A 26 -18.91 -22.17 -24.84
C ILE A 26 -18.51 -21.97 -26.30
N ILE A 27 -18.70 -20.76 -26.82
CA ILE A 27 -18.28 -20.38 -28.17
C ILE A 27 -16.98 -19.57 -28.09
N THR A 28 -15.99 -19.93 -28.88
CA THR A 28 -14.73 -19.17 -29.03
C THR A 28 -14.78 -18.20 -30.22
N TYR A 29 -13.89 -17.22 -30.28
CA TYR A 29 -13.93 -16.13 -31.27
C TYR A 29 -13.70 -16.57 -32.73
N ASP A 30 -13.05 -17.71 -32.92
CA ASP A 30 -12.88 -18.42 -34.18
C ASP A 30 -14.14 -19.19 -34.64
N GLY A 31 -15.18 -19.23 -33.80
CA GLY A 31 -16.50 -19.77 -34.15
C GLY A 31 -16.75 -21.19 -33.66
N ASP A 32 -15.77 -21.85 -33.04
CA ASP A 32 -15.95 -23.18 -32.47
C ASP A 32 -16.89 -23.15 -31.26
N GLU A 33 -17.78 -24.14 -31.17
CA GLU A 33 -18.71 -24.33 -30.06
C GLU A 33 -18.36 -25.61 -29.28
N TYR A 34 -18.12 -25.47 -27.98
CA TYR A 34 -17.71 -26.55 -27.08
C TYR A 34 -18.85 -26.87 -26.12
N PRO A 35 -19.52 -28.04 -26.25
CA PRO A 35 -20.58 -28.44 -25.33
C PRO A 35 -20.01 -28.75 -23.95
N VAL A 36 -20.64 -28.20 -22.90
CA VAL A 36 -20.24 -28.39 -21.51
C VAL A 36 -21.46 -28.41 -20.59
N ASP A 37 -21.49 -29.33 -19.63
CA ASP A 37 -22.55 -29.43 -18.64
C ASP A 37 -22.26 -28.57 -17.39
N ILE A 38 -20.98 -28.38 -17.07
CA ILE A 38 -20.51 -27.64 -15.89
C ILE A 38 -19.34 -26.74 -16.31
N ILE A 39 -19.42 -25.46 -15.97
CA ILE A 39 -18.33 -24.50 -16.15
C ILE A 39 -17.71 -24.22 -14.79
N ILE A 40 -16.45 -24.65 -14.61
CA ILE A 40 -15.66 -24.37 -13.40
C ILE A 40 -14.78 -23.16 -13.66
N TRP A 41 -15.11 -22.03 -13.06
CA TRP A 41 -14.33 -20.80 -13.17
C TRP A 41 -13.05 -20.88 -12.36
N SER A 42 -11.90 -20.95 -13.05
CA SER A 42 -10.56 -20.93 -12.43
C SER A 42 -9.83 -19.62 -12.76
N THR A 43 -10.54 -18.48 -12.71
CA THR A 43 -10.05 -17.17 -13.17
C THR A 43 -9.20 -16.40 -12.14
N GLY A 44 -8.92 -16.99 -10.97
CA GLY A 44 -8.04 -16.43 -9.94
C GLY A 44 -8.67 -15.28 -9.11
N PHE A 45 -7.85 -14.69 -8.22
CA PHE A 45 -8.29 -13.68 -7.25
C PHE A 45 -8.37 -12.26 -7.83
N GLN A 46 -9.39 -11.50 -7.43
CA GLN A 46 -9.52 -10.06 -7.72
C GLN A 46 -8.82 -9.23 -6.63
N THR A 47 -7.54 -8.91 -6.83
CA THR A 47 -6.74 -8.12 -5.87
C THR A 47 -6.84 -6.60 -6.08
N GLN A 48 -7.70 -6.12 -6.99
CA GLN A 48 -7.80 -4.70 -7.37
C GLN A 48 -9.22 -4.10 -7.31
N LYS A 49 -10.22 -4.78 -6.74
CA LYS A 49 -11.56 -4.19 -6.61
C LYS A 49 -11.57 -3.11 -5.52
N PHE A 50 -11.82 -1.86 -5.93
CA PHE A 50 -12.38 -0.86 -5.03
C PHE A 50 -13.75 -1.35 -4.58
N ALA A 51 -13.87 -1.78 -3.33
CA ALA A 51 -15.12 -2.33 -2.80
C ALA A 51 -16.22 -1.25 -2.66
N LEU A 52 -15.84 0.02 -2.67
CA LEU A 52 -16.74 1.17 -2.57
C LEU A 52 -17.30 1.54 -3.95
N PRO A 53 -18.61 1.46 -4.19
CA PRO A 53 -19.26 1.99 -5.39
C PRO A 53 -19.15 3.51 -5.46
N ILE A 54 -18.56 4.02 -6.54
CA ILE A 54 -18.36 5.45 -6.80
C ILE A 54 -18.92 5.76 -8.19
N TYR A 55 -19.88 6.68 -8.23
CA TYR A 55 -20.56 7.11 -9.45
C TYR A 55 -20.32 8.61 -9.69
N GLY A 56 -19.67 8.93 -10.81
CA GLY A 56 -19.33 10.29 -11.22
C GLY A 56 -20.39 10.91 -12.13
N ILE A 57 -19.92 11.78 -13.02
CA ILE A 57 -20.72 12.48 -14.03
C ILE A 57 -21.54 11.48 -14.85
N ASN A 58 -22.82 11.80 -15.10
CA ASN A 58 -23.76 10.96 -15.86
C ASN A 58 -23.88 9.51 -15.35
N GLY A 59 -23.61 9.28 -14.06
CA GLY A 59 -23.67 7.94 -13.46
C GLY A 59 -22.48 7.02 -13.81
N CYS A 60 -21.40 7.57 -14.38
CA CYS A 60 -20.19 6.80 -14.72
C CYS A 60 -19.62 6.08 -13.49
N SER A 61 -19.48 4.75 -13.57
CA SER A 61 -18.92 3.94 -12.49
C SER A 61 -17.39 3.94 -12.53
N LEU A 62 -16.75 4.27 -11.41
CA LEU A 62 -15.28 4.23 -11.31
C LEU A 62 -14.75 2.80 -11.51
N ALA A 63 -15.50 1.81 -11.01
CA ALA A 63 -15.14 0.40 -11.14
C ALA A 63 -15.18 -0.05 -12.62
N GLU A 64 -16.12 0.46 -13.41
CA GLU A 64 -16.19 0.18 -14.85
C GLU A 64 -15.06 0.89 -15.60
N GLN A 65 -14.80 2.17 -15.30
CA GLN A 65 -13.70 2.93 -15.91
C GLN A 65 -12.32 2.30 -15.61
N TRP A 66 -12.17 1.64 -14.46
CA TRP A 66 -10.95 0.93 -14.08
C TRP A 66 -10.96 -0.58 -14.36
N SER A 67 -11.98 -1.09 -15.04
CA SER A 67 -12.16 -2.53 -15.29
C SER A 67 -10.97 -3.17 -16.01
N GLU A 68 -10.33 -2.45 -16.94
CA GLU A 68 -9.15 -2.94 -17.65
C GLU A 68 -7.84 -2.58 -16.93
N THR A 69 -7.67 -1.29 -16.60
CA THR A 69 -6.44 -0.77 -15.99
C THR A 69 -6.80 0.38 -15.04
N VAL A 70 -6.35 0.27 -13.80
CA VAL A 70 -6.52 1.33 -12.80
C VAL A 70 -5.55 2.48 -13.10
N GLN A 71 -6.08 3.68 -13.32
CA GLN A 71 -5.30 4.86 -13.70
C GLN A 71 -5.83 6.14 -13.03
N ALA A 72 -4.93 7.07 -12.74
CA ALA A 72 -5.28 8.40 -12.24
C ALA A 72 -4.18 9.40 -12.61
N TYR A 73 -4.58 10.64 -12.87
CA TYR A 73 -3.63 11.73 -13.09
C TYR A 73 -2.91 12.05 -11.79
N ARG A 74 -1.57 11.95 -11.83
CA ARG A 74 -0.67 12.10 -10.67
C ARG A 74 -0.98 11.14 -9.51
N GLY A 75 -1.79 10.10 -9.74
CA GLY A 75 -2.29 9.22 -8.69
C GLY A 75 -3.38 9.84 -7.81
N ILE A 76 -3.94 11.01 -8.18
CA ILE A 76 -4.88 11.77 -7.36
C ILE A 76 -6.28 11.88 -8.00
N THR A 77 -6.37 12.32 -9.24
CA THR A 77 -7.67 12.69 -9.86
C THR A 77 -7.97 11.85 -11.09
N VAL A 78 -9.25 11.58 -11.33
CA VAL A 78 -9.73 10.75 -12.43
C VAL A 78 -10.77 11.55 -13.26
N PRO A 79 -10.72 11.52 -14.60
CA PRO A 79 -11.75 12.15 -15.43
C PRO A 79 -13.14 11.62 -15.09
N ASN A 80 -14.18 12.47 -15.19
CA ASN A 80 -15.57 12.17 -14.84
C ASN A 80 -15.89 12.06 -13.34
N PHE A 81 -14.92 12.28 -12.45
CA PHE A 81 -15.12 12.29 -10.99
C PHE A 81 -14.69 13.66 -10.42
N PRO A 82 -15.49 14.72 -10.63
CA PRO A 82 -15.15 16.06 -10.21
C PRO A 82 -14.98 16.15 -8.69
N ASN A 83 -14.00 16.92 -8.22
CA ASN A 83 -13.67 17.10 -6.80
C ASN A 83 -13.42 15.79 -6.02
N LEU A 84 -13.20 14.66 -6.70
CA LEU A 84 -12.76 13.42 -6.08
C LEU A 84 -11.23 13.35 -6.10
N PHE A 85 -10.64 13.24 -4.92
CA PHE A 85 -9.19 13.15 -4.75
C PHE A 85 -8.85 11.82 -4.08
N ILE A 86 -7.84 11.13 -4.61
CA ILE A 86 -7.35 9.86 -4.11
C ILE A 86 -5.97 10.08 -3.51
N LEU A 87 -5.79 9.76 -2.23
CA LEU A 87 -4.47 9.76 -1.62
C LEU A 87 -3.84 8.37 -1.78
N LEU A 88 -2.57 8.36 -2.18
CA LEU A 88 -1.81 7.15 -2.51
C LEU A 88 -2.52 6.26 -3.55
N GLY A 89 -3.12 6.90 -4.55
CA GLY A 89 -3.78 6.24 -5.67
C GLY A 89 -2.82 5.58 -6.67
N PRO A 90 -3.29 5.23 -7.86
CA PRO A 90 -2.51 4.53 -8.88
C PRO A 90 -1.17 5.19 -9.18
N ASN A 91 -0.13 4.37 -9.40
CA ASN A 91 1.22 4.81 -9.74
C ASN A 91 1.89 5.82 -8.78
N SER A 92 1.45 5.90 -7.50
CA SER A 92 2.01 6.84 -6.51
C SER A 92 2.61 6.16 -5.27
N ARG A 93 2.53 4.83 -5.18
CA ARG A 93 3.18 4.06 -4.11
C ARG A 93 4.62 3.78 -4.46
N LEU A 94 5.34 3.13 -3.56
CA LEU A 94 6.76 2.90 -3.77
C LEU A 94 7.17 1.47 -3.46
N GLY A 95 8.09 0.96 -4.29
CA GLY A 95 8.91 -0.22 -3.98
C GLY A 95 10.25 0.14 -3.32
N HIS A 96 10.49 1.43 -3.07
CA HIS A 96 11.69 2.01 -2.47
C HIS A 96 11.29 3.23 -1.61
N SER A 97 12.13 3.73 -0.72
CA SER A 97 11.87 4.98 0.04
C SER A 97 10.58 4.95 0.92
N SER A 98 10.13 6.12 1.38
CA SER A 98 8.99 6.28 2.29
C SER A 98 7.77 6.86 1.59
N VAL A 99 6.63 6.18 1.71
CA VAL A 99 5.34 6.64 1.15
C VAL A 99 4.86 7.96 1.76
N ILE A 100 5.34 8.33 2.95
CA ILE A 100 4.99 9.59 3.61
C ILE A 100 5.41 10.80 2.76
N ILE A 101 6.52 10.68 2.01
CA ILE A 101 7.02 11.74 1.13
C ILE A 101 6.05 11.98 -0.02
N MET A 102 5.57 10.89 -0.64
CA MET A 102 4.58 10.95 -1.71
C MET A 102 3.27 11.54 -1.19
N LEU A 103 2.83 11.09 -0.02
CA LEU A 103 1.63 11.57 0.62
C LEU A 103 1.70 13.08 0.85
N GLU A 104 2.75 13.58 1.49
CA GLU A 104 2.88 15.02 1.78
C GLU A 104 2.88 15.88 0.50
N ALA A 105 3.50 15.41 -0.58
CA ALA A 105 3.43 16.06 -1.88
C ALA A 105 2.00 16.12 -2.44
N GLN A 106 1.23 15.04 -2.30
CA GLN A 106 -0.19 15.00 -2.69
C GLN A 106 -1.03 15.95 -1.83
N LEU A 107 -0.79 15.99 -0.51
CA LEU A 107 -1.49 16.90 0.41
C LEU A 107 -1.24 18.36 0.03
N GLU A 108 -0.01 18.73 -0.31
CA GLU A 108 0.31 20.09 -0.78
C GLU A 108 -0.43 20.43 -2.07
N TYR A 109 -0.38 19.55 -3.08
CA TYR A 109 -1.10 19.74 -4.35
C TYR A 109 -2.62 19.88 -4.16
N MET A 110 -3.20 19.08 -3.28
CA MET A 110 -4.63 19.14 -2.99
C MET A 110 -5.02 20.44 -2.29
N VAL A 111 -4.24 20.87 -1.29
CA VAL A 111 -4.46 22.17 -0.63
C VAL A 111 -4.43 23.32 -1.63
N GLU A 112 -3.44 23.33 -2.53
CA GLU A 112 -3.34 24.35 -3.59
C GLU A 112 -4.55 24.30 -4.53
N THR A 113 -5.02 23.10 -4.87
CA THR A 113 -6.22 22.91 -5.70
C THR A 113 -7.47 23.45 -5.02
N LEU A 114 -7.71 23.13 -3.74
CA LEU A 114 -8.85 23.63 -2.96
C LEU A 114 -8.81 25.16 -2.81
N LEU A 115 -7.62 25.72 -2.53
CA LEU A 115 -7.43 27.18 -2.47
C LEU A 115 -7.69 27.83 -3.83
N TYR A 116 -7.34 27.18 -4.94
CA TYR A 116 -7.63 27.68 -6.28
C TYR A 116 -9.13 27.65 -6.58
N ILE A 117 -9.83 26.58 -6.21
CA ILE A 117 -11.28 26.44 -6.35
C ILE A 117 -11.99 27.56 -5.57
N ASP A 118 -11.64 27.76 -4.30
CA ASP A 118 -12.17 28.85 -3.46
C ASP A 118 -11.84 30.23 -4.03
N LYS A 119 -10.58 30.45 -4.46
CA LYS A 119 -10.13 31.72 -5.03
C LYS A 119 -10.91 32.17 -6.24
N ASN A 120 -11.27 31.24 -7.10
CA ASN A 120 -11.94 31.53 -8.37
C ASN A 120 -13.45 31.26 -8.31
N ASN A 121 -14.01 31.01 -7.12
CA ASN A 121 -15.42 30.69 -6.91
C ASN A 121 -15.92 29.55 -7.81
N LEU A 122 -15.10 28.52 -7.98
CA LEU A 122 -15.43 27.35 -8.78
C LEU A 122 -16.26 26.36 -7.96
N GLN A 123 -17.26 25.74 -8.57
CA GLN A 123 -18.07 24.70 -7.94
C GLN A 123 -17.42 23.32 -8.07
N SER A 124 -16.75 23.06 -9.19
CA SER A 124 -16.11 21.79 -9.46
C SER A 124 -14.80 21.94 -10.23
N PHE A 125 -13.94 20.94 -10.05
CA PHE A 125 -12.69 20.75 -10.75
C PHE A 125 -12.62 19.29 -11.23
N SER A 126 -12.29 19.09 -12.50
CA SER A 126 -12.04 17.77 -13.08
C SER A 126 -10.82 17.83 -13.99
N ILE A 127 -10.04 16.76 -14.00
CA ILE A 127 -8.93 16.59 -14.94
C ILE A 127 -9.50 16.35 -16.35
N LYS A 128 -8.84 16.93 -17.36
CA LYS A 128 -9.17 16.70 -18.78
C LYS A 128 -8.70 15.31 -19.22
N GLN A 129 -9.50 14.63 -20.04
CA GLN A 129 -9.21 13.27 -20.51
C GLN A 129 -7.86 13.18 -21.23
N ASN A 130 -7.55 14.09 -22.16
CA ASN A 130 -6.29 14.07 -22.90
C ASN A 130 -5.05 14.24 -21.98
N VAL A 131 -5.13 15.13 -20.99
CA VAL A 131 -4.03 15.35 -20.02
C VAL A 131 -3.86 14.13 -19.10
N HIS A 132 -4.96 13.48 -18.72
CA HIS A 132 -4.93 12.22 -18.00
C HIS A 132 -4.24 11.13 -18.84
N ASP A 133 -4.59 11.00 -20.11
CA ASP A 133 -4.10 9.94 -20.99
C ASP A 133 -2.61 10.14 -21.33
N GLU A 134 -2.20 11.37 -21.66
CA GLU A 134 -0.79 11.73 -21.89
C GLU A 134 0.08 11.40 -20.67
N TYR A 135 -0.39 11.74 -19.47
CA TYR A 135 0.31 11.41 -18.22
C TYR A 135 0.44 9.89 -18.02
N ASN A 136 -0.63 9.13 -18.26
CA ASN A 136 -0.61 7.68 -18.07
C ASN A 136 0.22 6.97 -19.15
N GLN A 137 0.24 7.46 -20.39
CA GLN A 137 1.15 6.95 -21.42
C GLN A 137 2.62 7.21 -21.03
N TRP A 138 2.92 8.44 -20.58
CA TRP A 138 4.26 8.81 -20.11
C TRP A 138 4.71 7.94 -18.94
N ILE A 139 3.89 7.75 -17.91
CA ILE A 139 4.29 6.96 -16.74
C ILE A 139 4.47 5.48 -17.06
N GLN A 140 3.63 4.91 -17.93
CA GLN A 140 3.80 3.53 -18.39
C GLN A 140 5.10 3.35 -19.19
N SER A 141 5.47 4.33 -20.02
CA SER A 141 6.76 4.30 -20.74
C SER A 141 7.98 4.25 -19.81
N LYS A 142 7.88 4.84 -18.62
CA LYS A 142 8.89 4.72 -17.56
C LYS A 142 8.82 3.36 -16.86
N LEU A 143 7.63 2.93 -16.46
CA LEU A 143 7.40 1.67 -15.73
C LEU A 143 7.92 0.44 -16.49
N HIS A 144 7.78 0.41 -17.82
CA HIS A 144 8.26 -0.69 -18.66
C HIS A 144 9.78 -0.92 -18.59
N LYS A 145 10.54 0.08 -18.11
CA LYS A 145 12.00 -0.01 -17.96
C LYS A 145 12.43 -0.43 -16.55
N THR A 146 11.50 -0.58 -15.62
CA THR A 146 11.80 -0.84 -14.21
C THR A 146 11.90 -2.34 -13.89
N VAL A 147 12.47 -2.67 -12.73
CA VAL A 147 12.47 -4.06 -12.22
C VAL A 147 11.06 -4.59 -11.94
N TRP A 148 10.09 -3.71 -11.66
CA TRP A 148 8.71 -4.10 -11.41
C TRP A 148 7.98 -4.60 -12.67
N TYR A 149 8.54 -4.33 -13.85
CA TYR A 149 8.05 -4.87 -15.12
C TYR A 149 8.99 -5.97 -15.66
N LEU A 150 10.30 -5.69 -15.73
CA LEU A 150 11.29 -6.58 -16.34
C LEU A 150 11.83 -7.68 -15.41
N GLY A 151 11.56 -7.61 -14.10
CA GLY A 151 12.18 -8.47 -13.10
C GLY A 151 11.67 -9.92 -13.07
N GLY A 152 10.73 -10.29 -13.94
CA GLY A 152 10.30 -11.69 -14.12
C GLY A 152 9.41 -12.25 -13.02
N CYS A 153 8.73 -11.38 -12.24
CA CYS A 153 7.77 -11.80 -11.22
C CYS A 153 6.36 -11.32 -11.54
N HIS A 154 5.36 -12.03 -11.00
CA HIS A 154 3.99 -11.53 -10.89
C HIS A 154 3.77 -10.98 -9.47
N SER A 155 3.71 -9.66 -9.36
CA SER A 155 3.57 -8.92 -8.10
C SER A 155 2.16 -8.33 -7.97
N TRP A 156 1.72 -8.01 -6.74
CA TRP A 156 0.52 -7.18 -6.54
C TRP A 156 0.67 -5.77 -7.14
N TYR A 157 1.89 -5.40 -7.55
CA TYR A 157 2.13 -4.18 -8.30
C TYR A 157 1.48 -4.16 -9.69
N GLN A 158 1.25 -5.35 -10.25
CA GLN A 158 0.74 -5.56 -11.60
C GLN A 158 -0.74 -5.95 -11.58
N ASN A 159 -1.46 -5.64 -12.65
CA ASN A 159 -2.76 -6.24 -12.94
C ASN A 159 -2.58 -7.64 -13.54
N VAL A 160 -3.70 -8.32 -13.83
CA VAL A 160 -3.73 -9.66 -14.44
C VAL A 160 -3.07 -9.73 -15.83
N LYS A 161 -2.92 -8.59 -16.51
CA LYS A 161 -2.25 -8.48 -17.82
C LYS A 161 -0.74 -8.20 -17.68
N GLY A 162 -0.21 -8.06 -16.46
CA GLY A 162 1.19 -7.72 -16.18
C GLY A 162 1.52 -6.22 -16.21
N THR A 163 0.53 -5.35 -16.44
CA THR A 163 0.73 -3.89 -16.42
C THR A 163 0.92 -3.41 -14.98
N VAL A 164 1.98 -2.63 -14.72
CA VAL A 164 2.22 -2.05 -13.40
C VAL A 164 1.31 -0.84 -13.19
N THR A 165 0.48 -0.84 -12.14
CA THR A 165 -0.54 0.20 -11.90
C THR A 165 -0.44 0.90 -10.54
N THR A 166 0.48 0.47 -9.69
CA THR A 166 0.49 0.87 -8.27
C THR A 166 1.71 1.69 -7.85
N ILE A 167 2.88 1.45 -8.45
CA ILE A 167 4.18 1.98 -8.02
C ILE A 167 4.62 3.14 -8.91
N TRP A 168 5.28 4.12 -8.31
CA TRP A 168 5.94 5.24 -8.97
C TRP A 168 7.31 4.81 -9.53
N PRO A 169 7.59 5.06 -10.83
CA PRO A 169 8.77 4.52 -11.51
C PRO A 169 10.04 5.39 -11.39
N ASP A 170 10.13 6.27 -10.41
CA ASP A 170 11.20 7.27 -10.36
C ASP A 170 11.54 7.67 -8.93
N PHE A 171 12.47 8.61 -8.76
CA PHE A 171 12.74 9.23 -7.49
C PHE A 171 11.52 10.00 -6.95
N THR A 172 11.36 10.00 -5.64
CA THR A 172 10.31 10.71 -4.90
C THR A 172 10.45 12.23 -5.01
N TRP A 173 11.66 12.78 -5.12
CA TRP A 173 11.86 14.21 -5.34
C TRP A 173 11.38 14.67 -6.74
N ILE A 174 11.41 13.79 -7.75
CA ILE A 174 10.82 14.09 -9.07
C ILE A 174 9.29 14.15 -8.95
N TYR A 175 8.69 13.26 -8.16
CA TYR A 175 7.26 13.32 -7.87
C TYR A 175 6.88 14.61 -7.13
N TYR A 176 7.69 15.03 -6.17
CA TYR A 176 7.51 16.30 -5.47
C TYR A 176 7.54 17.50 -6.44
N LEU A 177 8.53 17.55 -7.34
CA LEU A 177 8.62 18.58 -8.37
C LEU A 177 7.43 18.54 -9.34
N LEU A 178 6.97 17.34 -9.71
CA LEU A 178 5.77 17.17 -10.52
C LEU A 178 4.54 17.79 -9.84
N MET A 179 4.44 17.69 -8.52
CA MET A 179 3.32 18.24 -7.75
C MET A 179 3.31 19.76 -7.67
N LYS A 180 4.48 20.40 -7.71
CA LYS A 180 4.58 21.86 -7.65
C LYS A 180 4.18 22.53 -8.96
N LYS A 181 3.62 23.73 -8.83
CA LYS A 181 3.57 24.68 -9.96
C LYS A 181 5.02 25.06 -10.26
N LEU A 182 5.57 24.55 -11.37
CA LEU A 182 6.95 24.84 -11.75
C LEU A 182 7.09 26.35 -12.00
N ASP A 183 7.67 27.05 -11.03
CA ASP A 183 8.24 28.37 -11.29
C ASP A 183 9.57 28.15 -12.02
N LEU A 184 9.64 28.66 -13.24
CA LEU A 184 10.81 28.54 -14.11
C LEU A 184 12.07 29.09 -13.42
N LEU A 185 11.89 30.07 -12.52
CA LEU A 185 12.98 30.70 -11.77
C LEU A 185 13.55 29.76 -10.70
N LEU A 186 12.71 28.99 -10.00
CA LEU A 186 13.13 27.93 -9.07
C LEU A 186 13.85 26.79 -9.81
N LEU A 187 13.44 26.49 -11.04
CA LEU A 187 14.10 25.51 -11.90
C LEU A 187 15.51 25.97 -12.28
N ILE A 188 15.67 27.23 -12.69
CA ILE A 188 16.96 27.80 -13.06
C ILE A 188 17.86 27.94 -11.82
N LEU A 189 17.32 28.39 -10.69
CA LEU A 189 18.08 28.50 -9.44
C LEU A 189 18.49 27.11 -8.93
N GLY A 190 17.56 26.15 -8.93
CA GLY A 190 17.81 24.77 -8.55
C GLY A 190 18.80 24.10 -9.50
N PHE A 191 18.70 24.34 -10.80
CA PHE A 191 19.66 23.86 -11.79
C PHE A 191 21.04 24.47 -11.57
N LEU A 192 21.15 25.78 -11.35
CA LEU A 192 22.44 26.45 -11.08
C LEU A 192 23.04 26.04 -9.75
N ILE A 193 22.22 25.81 -8.72
CA ILE A 193 22.67 25.30 -7.42
C ILE A 193 23.09 23.83 -7.55
N VAL A 194 22.32 22.98 -8.24
CA VAL A 194 22.68 21.58 -8.48
C VAL A 194 23.91 21.49 -9.39
N LEU A 195 24.03 22.31 -10.43
CA LEU A 195 25.19 22.37 -11.31
C LEU A 195 26.42 22.85 -10.54
N GLY A 196 26.30 23.94 -9.77
CA GLY A 196 27.38 24.47 -8.94
C GLY A 196 27.78 23.53 -7.81
N THR A 197 26.84 22.85 -7.16
CA THR A 197 27.12 21.90 -6.07
C THR A 197 27.55 20.53 -6.59
N SER A 198 27.14 20.11 -7.79
CA SER A 198 27.63 18.90 -8.45
C SER A 198 29.03 19.09 -9.02
N LEU A 199 29.36 20.29 -9.52
CA LEU A 199 30.71 20.68 -9.94
C LEU A 199 31.69 20.76 -8.77
N VAL A 200 31.22 21.09 -7.56
CA VAL A 200 32.08 21.26 -6.37
C VAL A 200 32.10 20.02 -5.46
N LEU A 201 31.03 19.21 -5.38
CA LEU A 201 30.86 18.14 -4.38
C LEU A 201 30.17 16.84 -4.85
N GLY A 202 29.74 16.69 -6.10
CA GLY A 202 28.99 15.49 -6.53
C GLY A 202 27.67 15.29 -5.74
N LEU A 203 27.24 14.03 -5.51
CA LEU A 203 26.00 13.66 -4.79
C LEU A 203 25.81 14.37 -3.42
N ILE A 204 26.91 14.82 -2.80
CA ILE A 204 26.92 15.58 -1.54
C ILE A 204 26.30 16.98 -1.71
N GLY A 205 26.43 17.58 -2.89
CA GLY A 205 25.79 18.86 -3.22
C GLY A 205 24.26 18.79 -3.21
N HIS A 206 23.73 17.71 -3.77
CA HIS A 206 22.29 17.42 -3.79
C HIS A 206 21.77 17.12 -2.37
N PHE A 207 22.59 16.46 -1.55
CA PHE A 207 22.34 16.28 -0.12
C PHE A 207 22.23 17.61 0.62
N PHE A 208 23.16 18.55 0.41
CA PHE A 208 23.12 19.87 1.07
C PHE A 208 22.00 20.79 0.56
N TYR A 209 21.68 20.78 -0.74
CA TYR A 209 20.52 21.52 -1.26
C TYR A 209 19.22 21.07 -0.60
N TRP A 210 18.99 19.75 -0.55
CA TRP A 210 17.80 19.21 0.12
C TRP A 210 17.86 19.35 1.64
N LEU A 211 19.05 19.31 2.25
CA LEU A 211 19.20 19.63 3.67
C LEU A 211 18.72 21.06 3.96
N LEU A 212 19.12 22.02 3.14
CA LEU A 212 18.72 23.42 3.27
C LEU A 212 17.24 23.61 2.90
N TYR A 213 16.75 22.96 1.84
CA TYR A 213 15.35 23.03 1.43
C TYR A 213 14.40 22.35 2.44
N ASP A 214 14.79 21.23 3.04
CA ASP A 214 13.99 20.55 4.06
C ASP A 214 14.06 21.27 5.41
N SER A 215 15.22 21.86 5.75
CA SER A 215 15.41 22.63 6.98
C SER A 215 14.77 24.01 6.94
N PHE A 216 14.74 24.67 5.78
CA PHE A 216 14.30 26.07 5.62
C PHE A 216 13.20 26.28 4.56
N GLY A 217 13.16 25.47 3.50
CA GLY A 217 12.31 25.66 2.31
C GLY A 217 10.86 25.17 2.43
N ARG A 218 10.52 24.31 3.42
CA ARG A 218 9.11 24.01 3.73
C ARG A 218 8.38 25.16 4.43
N TYR A 219 9.12 26.19 4.84
CA TYR A 219 8.60 27.38 5.51
C TYR A 219 8.37 28.53 4.52
N GLU A 220 7.79 28.25 3.35
CA GLU A 220 7.15 29.33 2.61
C GLU A 220 5.99 29.84 3.46
N LYS A 221 6.04 31.14 3.79
CA LYS A 221 4.94 31.90 4.38
C LYS A 221 3.69 31.69 3.51
N ARG A 222 2.92 30.64 3.77
CA ARG A 222 1.61 30.46 3.15
C ARG A 222 0.79 31.68 3.53
N ALA A 223 0.34 32.39 2.50
CA ALA A 223 -0.58 33.50 2.67
C ALA A 223 -1.72 33.02 3.60
N LYS A 224 -2.02 33.84 4.61
CA LYS A 224 -3.08 33.69 5.63
C LYS A 224 -4.49 33.66 5.02
N ARG A 225 -4.68 33.07 3.85
CA ARG A 225 -5.98 32.95 3.22
C ARG A 225 -6.67 31.72 3.81
N LYS A 226 -7.62 31.99 4.69
CA LYS A 226 -8.57 31.00 5.14
C LYS A 226 -9.52 30.68 3.99
N LEU A 227 -9.84 29.40 3.78
CA LEU A 227 -10.92 29.00 2.88
C LEU A 227 -12.23 29.56 3.44
N LYS A 228 -13.12 30.08 2.59
CA LYS A 228 -14.40 30.61 3.06
C LYS A 228 -15.40 29.46 3.24
N CYS A 229 -16.19 29.51 4.32
CA CYS A 229 -17.34 28.63 4.48
C CYS A 229 -18.35 28.86 3.35
N ILE A 230 -19.09 27.82 2.98
CA ILE A 230 -20.17 27.93 2.00
C ILE A 230 -21.33 28.65 2.72
N ASN A 231 -21.83 29.75 2.16
CA ASN A 231 -22.98 30.46 2.71
C ASN A 231 -24.25 29.61 2.57
N ASN A 232 -25.13 29.60 3.60
CA ASN A 232 -26.38 28.83 3.65
C ASN A 232 -26.23 27.30 3.57
N GLN A 233 -25.29 26.73 4.32
CA GLN A 233 -25.14 25.27 4.41
C GLN A 233 -26.20 24.61 5.30
N ARG A 234 -26.68 23.45 4.83
CA ARG A 234 -27.42 22.50 5.68
C ARG A 234 -26.45 21.77 6.60
N ASP A 235 -26.94 21.29 7.75
CA ASP A 235 -26.12 20.58 8.75
C ASP A 235 -25.48 19.28 8.21
N ASP A 236 -26.00 18.73 7.11
CA ASP A 236 -25.51 17.53 6.44
C ASP A 236 -24.56 17.82 5.26
N GLU A 237 -24.23 19.09 4.99
CA GLU A 237 -23.36 19.51 3.88
C GLU A 237 -21.99 20.01 4.35
N TYR A 238 -20.93 19.36 3.85
CA TYR A 238 -19.55 19.68 4.18
C TYR A 238 -18.77 20.22 2.98
N TYR A 239 -17.72 21.00 3.23
CA TYR A 239 -16.82 21.40 2.15
C TYR A 239 -15.99 20.20 1.65
N VAL A 240 -15.46 19.41 2.60
CA VAL A 240 -14.69 18.19 2.31
C VAL A 240 -15.16 17.05 3.23
N ILE A 241 -15.36 15.86 2.66
CA ILE A 241 -15.42 14.61 3.43
C ILE A 241 -14.17 13.79 3.15
N ILE A 242 -13.47 13.40 4.21
CA ILE A 242 -12.27 12.57 4.17
C ILE A 242 -12.64 11.15 4.62
N ILE A 243 -12.28 10.14 3.85
CA ILE A 243 -12.60 8.74 4.17
C ILE A 243 -11.36 8.04 4.69
N GLY A 244 -11.37 7.64 5.97
CA GLY A 244 -10.29 6.95 6.67
C GLY A 244 -9.40 7.87 7.51
N THR A 245 -8.89 7.35 8.63
CA THR A 245 -8.05 8.08 9.62
C THR A 245 -6.63 7.50 9.76
N GLY A 246 -6.08 6.95 8.67
CA GLY A 246 -4.64 6.67 8.57
C GLY A 246 -3.82 7.94 8.34
N PHE A 247 -2.53 7.79 8.06
CA PHE A 247 -1.63 8.90 7.69
C PHE A 247 -2.24 9.82 6.62
N SER A 248 -2.88 9.24 5.59
CA SER A 248 -3.49 10.02 4.49
C SER A 248 -4.59 10.95 4.98
N GLY A 249 -5.58 10.42 5.70
CA GLY A 249 -6.71 11.22 6.17
C GLY A 249 -6.34 12.20 7.27
N LEU A 250 -5.53 11.77 8.23
CA LEU A 250 -5.03 12.66 9.29
C LEU A 250 -4.15 13.76 8.73
N GLY A 251 -3.25 13.44 7.79
CA GLY A 251 -2.41 14.43 7.12
C GLY A 251 -3.26 15.48 6.38
N MET A 252 -4.33 15.06 5.70
CA MET A 252 -5.27 15.99 5.08
C MET A 252 -5.97 16.86 6.11
N ALA A 253 -6.52 16.29 7.18
CA ALA A 253 -7.19 17.04 8.24
C ALA A 253 -6.27 18.07 8.93
N ILE A 254 -5.00 17.72 9.19
CA ILE A 254 -3.99 18.66 9.69
C ILE A 254 -3.87 19.85 8.73
N LYS A 255 -3.76 19.59 7.42
CA LYS A 255 -3.68 20.65 6.42
C LYS A 255 -4.97 21.48 6.31
N MET A 256 -6.14 20.88 6.52
CA MET A 256 -7.40 21.64 6.58
C MET A 256 -7.42 22.59 7.78
N ASN A 257 -6.98 22.11 8.95
CA ASN A 257 -6.85 22.95 10.15
C ASN A 257 -5.81 24.05 9.99
N ASP A 258 -4.67 23.78 9.34
CA ASP A 258 -3.65 24.80 9.00
C ASP A 258 -4.23 25.92 8.12
N LEU A 259 -5.21 25.61 7.26
CA LEU A 259 -5.94 26.59 6.45
C LEU A 259 -7.07 27.30 7.20
N GLY A 260 -7.29 26.96 8.48
CA GLY A 260 -8.39 27.48 9.29
C GLY A 260 -9.77 27.06 8.80
N MET A 261 -9.87 25.93 8.08
CA MET A 261 -11.16 25.36 7.67
C MET A 261 -11.66 24.41 8.75
N ASP A 262 -12.88 24.64 9.21
CA ASP A 262 -13.55 23.78 10.20
C ASP A 262 -14.66 22.91 9.59
N ASN A 263 -15.07 23.24 8.36
CA ASN A 263 -16.17 22.56 7.69
C ASN A 263 -15.71 21.33 6.88
N TYR A 264 -15.24 20.33 7.61
CA TYR A 264 -14.95 19.01 7.07
C TYR A 264 -15.18 17.95 8.13
N ILE A 265 -15.39 16.72 7.68
CA ILE A 265 -15.44 15.55 8.55
C ILE A 265 -14.56 14.42 8.02
N LEU A 266 -14.11 13.56 8.93
CA LEU A 266 -13.52 12.27 8.61
C LEU A 266 -14.52 11.17 8.93
N ILE A 267 -14.60 10.16 8.06
CA ILE A 267 -15.43 8.96 8.30
C ILE A 267 -14.49 7.77 8.49
N GLU A 268 -14.56 7.12 9.65
CA GLU A 268 -13.70 6.00 10.06
C GLU A 268 -14.55 4.78 10.39
N ARG A 269 -14.20 3.64 9.80
CA ARG A 269 -14.91 2.37 10.01
C ARG A 269 -14.68 1.79 11.39
N TYR A 270 -13.53 2.07 11.99
CA TYR A 270 -13.15 1.59 13.31
C TYR A 270 -13.55 2.57 14.41
N GLY A 271 -13.44 2.12 15.67
CA GLY A 271 -13.67 2.94 16.86
C GLY A 271 -12.51 3.88 17.24
N HIS A 272 -11.40 3.82 16.51
CA HIS A 272 -10.15 4.54 16.81
C HIS A 272 -9.43 4.95 15.53
N VAL A 273 -8.48 5.88 15.66
CA VAL A 273 -7.65 6.32 14.54
C VAL A 273 -6.46 5.37 14.32
N GLY A 274 -5.83 5.47 13.14
CA GLY A 274 -4.56 4.80 12.86
C GLY A 274 -4.51 4.03 11.54
N GLY A 275 -5.67 3.75 10.94
CA GLY A 275 -5.77 3.02 9.68
C GLY A 275 -5.05 1.67 9.74
N THR A 276 -4.05 1.44 8.87
CA THR A 276 -3.21 0.23 8.87
C THR A 276 -2.66 -0.12 10.25
N TRP A 277 -2.21 0.89 11.01
CA TRP A 277 -1.60 0.71 12.32
C TRP A 277 -2.63 0.53 13.43
N TYR A 278 -3.91 0.75 13.19
CA TYR A 278 -4.97 0.30 14.08
C TYR A 278 -5.40 -1.13 13.75
N ALA A 279 -5.58 -1.45 12.46
CA ALA A 279 -6.13 -2.72 12.02
C ALA A 279 -5.17 -3.91 12.25
N ASN A 280 -3.88 -3.74 11.96
CA ASN A 280 -2.91 -4.83 12.02
C ASN A 280 -2.31 -4.91 13.42
N LYS A 281 -2.69 -5.90 14.23
CA LYS A 281 -2.17 -6.09 15.61
C LYS A 281 -1.45 -7.43 15.81
N TYR A 282 -1.09 -8.10 14.72
CA TYR A 282 -0.42 -9.39 14.77
C TYR A 282 0.98 -9.29 15.43
N PRO A 283 1.46 -10.36 16.08
CA PRO A 283 2.79 -10.40 16.68
C PRO A 283 3.90 -10.03 15.69
N GLY A 284 4.80 -9.13 16.10
CA GLY A 284 5.94 -8.71 15.28
C GLY A 284 5.64 -7.60 14.26
N CYS A 285 4.39 -7.11 14.19
CA CYS A 285 4.00 -6.05 13.26
C CYS A 285 4.88 -4.80 13.43
N ALA A 286 5.62 -4.45 12.38
CA ALA A 286 6.59 -3.36 12.38
C ALA A 286 6.71 -2.70 11.00
N CYS A 287 7.14 -1.44 10.99
CA CYS A 287 7.44 -0.73 9.76
C CYS A 287 8.75 -1.23 9.13
N ASP A 288 8.80 -1.25 7.80
CA ASP A 288 10.00 -1.55 7.02
C ASP A 288 10.75 -0.28 6.58
N VAL A 289 10.26 0.90 6.99
CA VAL A 289 10.91 2.20 6.81
C VAL A 289 11.44 2.66 8.17
N PRO A 290 12.68 3.20 8.26
CA PRO A 290 13.20 3.71 9.52
C PRO A 290 12.32 4.80 10.13
N SER A 291 12.16 4.77 11.45
CA SER A 291 11.15 5.54 12.20
C SER A 291 11.25 7.06 11.97
N ASN A 292 12.46 7.60 11.85
CA ASN A 292 12.68 9.03 11.58
C ASN A 292 12.18 9.49 10.20
N LEU A 293 12.00 8.57 9.24
CA LEU A 293 11.44 8.84 7.92
C LEU A 293 9.96 8.43 7.80
N TYR A 294 9.46 7.60 8.73
CA TYR A 294 8.08 7.13 8.80
C TYR A 294 7.26 7.91 9.85
N SER A 295 7.36 9.22 9.79
CA SER A 295 6.53 10.20 10.51
C SER A 295 6.29 11.39 9.59
N PHE A 296 5.28 12.22 9.89
CA PHE A 296 5.10 13.49 9.19
C PHE A 296 6.39 14.31 9.34
N SER A 297 6.83 14.93 8.25
CA SER A 297 8.04 15.76 8.23
C SER A 297 7.91 17.00 9.10
N PHE A 298 6.69 17.53 9.21
CA PHE A 298 6.35 18.67 10.04
C PHE A 298 6.07 18.31 11.50
N GLU A 299 5.95 17.00 11.82
CA GLU A 299 5.81 16.49 13.18
C GLU A 299 6.72 15.26 13.41
N PRO A 300 8.06 15.42 13.42
CA PRO A 300 8.97 14.33 13.76
C PRO A 300 8.73 13.85 15.21
N ASN A 301 8.84 12.54 15.43
CA ASN A 301 8.69 11.96 16.77
C ASN A 301 10.07 11.61 17.38
N PRO A 302 10.58 12.36 18.38
CA PRO A 302 11.85 12.04 19.01
C PRO A 302 11.77 10.88 20.02
N LYS A 303 10.57 10.35 20.27
CA LYS A 303 10.33 9.31 21.28
C LYS A 303 10.49 7.88 20.75
N TRP A 304 10.75 7.70 19.46
CA TRP A 304 10.93 6.39 18.85
C TRP A 304 11.89 5.53 19.67
N SER A 305 11.44 4.33 20.04
CA SER A 305 12.14 3.36 20.86
C SER A 305 13.08 2.48 20.04
N HIS A 306 12.80 2.35 18.74
CA HIS A 306 13.55 1.51 17.80
C HIS A 306 13.81 2.25 16.49
N TYR A 307 14.88 1.84 15.81
CA TYR A 307 15.20 2.36 14.48
C TYR A 307 14.14 1.99 13.44
N PHE A 308 13.48 0.83 13.60
CA PHE A 308 12.24 0.48 12.88
C PHE A 308 11.08 0.34 13.87
N SER A 309 10.16 1.30 13.87
CA SER A 309 9.08 1.38 14.84
C SER A 309 8.11 0.21 14.73
N ARG A 310 7.66 -0.26 15.90
CA ARG A 310 6.66 -1.32 16.03
C ARG A 310 5.26 -0.73 15.93
N GLN A 311 4.29 -1.55 15.58
CA GLN A 311 2.92 -1.09 15.37
C GLN A 311 2.33 -0.28 16.54
N PRO A 312 2.47 -0.68 17.83
CA PRO A 312 1.86 0.08 18.93
C PRO A 312 2.34 1.53 18.99
N GLU A 313 3.63 1.75 18.71
CA GLU A 313 4.26 3.06 18.77
C GLU A 313 3.81 3.98 17.63
N ILE A 314 3.57 3.42 16.45
CA ILE A 314 3.04 4.17 15.31
C ILE A 314 1.56 4.51 15.53
N ALA A 315 0.79 3.59 16.11
CA ALA A 315 -0.59 3.84 16.50
C ALA A 315 -0.66 4.99 17.53
N GLU A 316 0.17 4.95 18.57
CA GLU A 316 0.27 6.03 19.57
C GLU A 316 0.68 7.37 18.94
N TYR A 317 1.61 7.36 17.99
CA TYR A 317 1.99 8.57 17.25
C TYR A 317 0.81 9.18 16.47
N LEU A 318 -0.04 8.37 15.83
CA LEU A 318 -1.22 8.85 15.10
C LEU A 318 -2.33 9.35 16.04
N GLU A 319 -2.51 8.71 17.20
CA GLU A 319 -3.39 9.21 18.27
C GLU A 319 -2.89 10.58 18.77
N TYR A 320 -1.59 10.71 19.06
CA TYR A 320 -0.97 11.98 19.46
C TYR A 320 -1.17 13.09 18.42
N CYS A 321 -0.97 12.81 17.13
CA CYS A 321 -1.25 13.80 16.08
C CYS A 321 -2.74 14.18 16.05
N THR A 322 -3.64 13.22 16.22
CA THR A 322 -5.09 13.47 16.23
C THR A 322 -5.48 14.45 17.33
N ASP A 323 -4.92 14.28 18.54
CA ASP A 323 -5.21 15.15 19.68
C ASP A 323 -4.50 16.50 19.58
N LYS A 324 -3.19 16.50 19.24
CA LYS A 324 -2.39 17.74 19.10
C LYS A 324 -3.01 18.72 18.12
N TYR A 325 -3.50 18.22 17.00
CA TYR A 325 -4.09 19.04 15.93
C TYR A 325 -5.61 19.19 16.05
N ASN A 326 -6.22 18.74 17.17
CA ASN A 326 -7.65 18.87 17.45
C ASN A 326 -8.55 18.28 16.34
N ILE A 327 -8.17 17.12 15.80
CA ILE A 327 -8.87 16.48 14.67
C ILE A 327 -10.02 15.61 15.15
N ARG A 328 -9.93 15.05 16.37
CA ARG A 328 -10.89 14.07 16.89
C ARG A 328 -12.35 14.52 16.79
N ARG A 329 -12.62 15.81 17.00
CA ARG A 329 -13.96 16.41 16.90
C ARG A 329 -14.59 16.34 15.50
N HIS A 330 -13.79 16.12 14.47
CA HIS A 330 -14.24 15.99 13.08
C HIS A 330 -14.50 14.54 12.66
N ILE A 331 -14.27 13.56 13.54
CA ILE A 331 -14.28 12.14 13.18
C ILE A 331 -15.62 11.49 13.54
N HIS A 332 -16.23 10.84 12.55
CA HIS A 332 -17.32 9.89 12.74
C HIS A 332 -16.75 8.47 12.76
N PHE A 333 -16.56 7.93 13.95
CA PHE A 333 -16.10 6.55 14.17
C PHE A 333 -17.21 5.52 13.92
N ASN A 334 -16.83 4.24 13.82
CA ASN A 334 -17.75 3.12 13.63
C ASN A 334 -18.73 3.32 12.45
N THR A 335 -18.25 4.01 11.41
CA THR A 335 -19.07 4.45 10.28
C THR A 335 -18.39 4.04 8.99
N ASN A 336 -19.04 3.17 8.21
CA ASN A 336 -18.55 2.78 6.89
C ASN A 336 -19.18 3.67 5.81
N VAL A 337 -18.39 4.13 4.85
CA VAL A 337 -18.93 4.69 3.61
C VAL A 337 -19.29 3.53 2.69
N THR A 338 -20.53 3.49 2.22
CA THR A 338 -21.06 2.39 1.39
C THR A 338 -21.30 2.81 -0.05
N LYS A 339 -21.43 4.12 -0.35
CA LYS A 339 -21.62 4.62 -1.72
C LYS A 339 -21.25 6.09 -1.85
N LEU A 340 -20.67 6.46 -2.98
CA LEU A 340 -20.46 7.85 -3.40
C LEU A 340 -21.17 8.10 -4.73
N LYS A 341 -21.93 9.19 -4.84
CA LYS A 341 -22.61 9.58 -6.07
C LYS A 341 -22.51 11.08 -6.31
N TRP A 342 -22.01 11.50 -7.46
CA TRP A 342 -22.03 12.90 -7.87
C TRP A 342 -23.43 13.32 -8.30
N ILE A 343 -23.88 14.47 -7.81
CA ILE A 343 -25.18 15.07 -8.11
C ILE A 343 -24.95 16.31 -8.99
N GLU A 344 -25.22 16.18 -10.28
CA GLU A 344 -24.88 17.20 -11.27
C GLU A 344 -25.56 18.54 -11.06
N GLU A 345 -26.83 18.54 -10.67
CA GLU A 345 -27.62 19.75 -10.46
C GLU A 345 -27.10 20.57 -9.28
N GLN A 346 -26.58 19.88 -8.25
CA GLN A 346 -26.12 20.49 -7.01
C GLN A 346 -24.61 20.75 -7.00
N LYS A 347 -23.85 20.10 -7.90
CA LYS A 347 -22.37 20.06 -7.89
C LYS A 347 -21.80 19.61 -6.54
N LEU A 348 -22.45 18.59 -5.95
CA LEU A 348 -22.08 17.97 -4.68
C LEU A 348 -22.00 16.45 -4.85
N TRP A 349 -21.17 15.83 -4.00
CA TRP A 349 -21.18 14.40 -3.75
C TRP A 349 -22.21 14.07 -2.68
N GLN A 350 -23.10 13.13 -2.99
CA GLN A 350 -23.88 12.40 -2.01
C GLN A 350 -23.03 11.24 -1.47
N VAL A 351 -22.87 11.18 -0.16
CA VAL A 351 -22.09 10.18 0.57
C VAL A 351 -23.06 9.35 1.41
N THR A 352 -23.22 8.07 1.05
CA THR A 352 -24.02 7.12 1.82
C THR A 352 -23.12 6.42 2.82
N THR A 353 -23.55 6.44 4.08
CA THR A 353 -22.82 5.87 5.20
C THR A 353 -23.69 4.88 5.96
N GLN A 354 -23.06 3.91 6.59
CA GLN A 354 -23.71 2.93 7.45
C GLN A 354 -23.00 2.85 8.80
N SER A 355 -23.75 3.02 9.88
CA SER A 355 -23.29 2.83 11.26
C SER A 355 -24.36 2.09 12.04
N ASN A 356 -24.01 1.03 12.77
CA ASN A 356 -24.96 0.21 13.54
C ASN A 356 -26.23 -0.18 12.74
N SER A 357 -26.05 -0.60 11.49
CA SER A 357 -27.13 -0.94 10.55
C SER A 357 -28.07 0.20 10.16
N GLN A 358 -27.80 1.44 10.60
CA GLN A 358 -28.53 2.63 10.17
C GLN A 358 -27.78 3.30 9.01
N GLU A 359 -28.53 3.65 7.97
CA GLU A 359 -28.02 4.42 6.84
C GLU A 359 -28.17 5.92 7.11
N LYS A 360 -27.12 6.70 6.81
CA LYS A 360 -27.16 8.15 6.85
C LYS A 360 -26.52 8.71 5.58
N ILE A 361 -27.10 9.79 5.06
CA ILE A 361 -26.60 10.51 3.90
C ILE A 361 -25.96 11.82 4.35
N PHE A 362 -24.81 12.12 3.77
CA PHE A 362 -24.14 13.41 3.86
C PHE A 362 -23.90 13.97 2.46
N TYR A 363 -23.69 15.26 2.35
CA TYR A 363 -23.31 15.93 1.12
C TYR A 363 -21.95 16.59 1.26
N ALA A 364 -21.15 16.58 0.20
CA ALA A 364 -19.87 17.27 0.22
C ALA A 364 -19.48 17.87 -1.12
N ARG A 365 -18.82 19.03 -1.12
CA ARG A 365 -18.25 19.58 -2.36
C ARG A 365 -17.10 18.73 -2.88
N SER A 366 -16.22 18.29 -1.99
CA SER A 366 -15.05 17.48 -2.33
C SER A 366 -14.97 16.22 -1.49
N ILE A 367 -14.44 15.15 -2.09
CA ILE A 367 -14.19 13.88 -1.41
C ILE A 367 -12.68 13.59 -1.44
N VAL A 368 -12.15 13.17 -0.30
CA VAL A 368 -10.76 12.69 -0.18
C VAL A 368 -10.76 11.23 0.23
N LEU A 369 -10.35 10.34 -0.67
CA LEU A 369 -10.18 8.92 -0.40
C LEU A 369 -8.81 8.67 0.26
N GLY A 370 -8.82 8.61 1.60
CA GLY A 370 -7.67 8.26 2.45
C GLY A 370 -7.74 6.84 3.03
N SER A 371 -8.63 5.99 2.51
CA SER A 371 -8.96 4.67 3.07
C SER A 371 -7.84 3.63 2.95
N GLY A 372 -6.83 3.92 2.15
CA GLY A 372 -5.67 3.05 1.94
C GLY A 372 -5.99 1.81 1.09
N PRO A 373 -5.04 1.33 0.29
CA PRO A 373 -5.25 0.22 -0.65
C PRO A 373 -5.21 -1.18 -0.04
N LEU A 374 -4.69 -1.32 1.19
CA LEU A 374 -4.44 -2.60 1.86
C LEU A 374 -5.29 -2.71 3.14
N SER A 375 -6.53 -2.23 3.07
CA SER A 375 -7.43 -2.08 4.24
C SER A 375 -8.42 -3.22 4.42
N ASN A 376 -8.64 -4.04 3.39
CA ASN A 376 -9.52 -5.21 3.45
C ASN A 376 -8.67 -6.49 3.40
N ALA A 377 -8.92 -7.42 4.32
CA ALA A 377 -8.33 -8.75 4.27
C ALA A 377 -8.80 -9.51 3.02
N SER A 378 -7.93 -10.36 2.47
CA SER A 378 -8.25 -11.20 1.32
C SER A 378 -8.12 -12.65 1.73
N TYR A 379 -9.27 -13.34 1.77
CA TYR A 379 -9.33 -14.77 1.99
C TYR A 379 -9.41 -15.50 0.65
N PRO A 380 -8.77 -16.69 0.52
CA PRO A 380 -8.98 -17.50 -0.66
C PRO A 380 -10.40 -18.06 -0.66
N THR A 381 -11.12 -17.87 -1.75
CA THR A 381 -12.52 -18.33 -1.91
C THR A 381 -12.62 -19.67 -2.65
N ASP A 382 -11.49 -20.18 -3.17
CA ASP A 382 -11.41 -21.29 -4.11
C ASP A 382 -10.78 -22.55 -3.51
N ILE A 383 -10.41 -22.55 -2.22
CA ILE A 383 -9.87 -23.74 -1.54
C ILE A 383 -11.03 -24.62 -1.07
N PRO A 384 -11.20 -25.84 -1.62
CA PRO A 384 -12.28 -26.73 -1.21
C PRO A 384 -12.21 -27.07 0.28
N GLY A 385 -13.36 -27.02 0.97
CA GLY A 385 -13.49 -27.40 2.37
C GLY A 385 -12.95 -26.38 3.39
N ILE A 386 -12.58 -25.17 2.96
CA ILE A 386 -12.18 -24.08 3.87
C ILE A 386 -13.27 -23.76 4.92
N ASP A 387 -14.53 -23.85 4.52
CA ASP A 387 -15.74 -23.66 5.34
C ASP A 387 -15.97 -24.79 6.37
N LYS A 388 -15.28 -25.93 6.20
CA LYS A 388 -15.43 -27.11 7.05
C LYS A 388 -14.37 -27.20 8.14
N PHE A 389 -13.40 -26.28 8.17
CA PHE A 389 -12.36 -26.28 9.20
C PHE A 389 -12.97 -25.93 10.55
N GLU A 390 -12.79 -26.81 11.53
CA GLU A 390 -13.38 -26.67 12.88
C GLU A 390 -12.44 -25.94 13.86
N GLY A 391 -11.18 -25.74 13.47
CA GLY A 391 -10.21 -24.97 14.24
C GLY A 391 -10.35 -23.45 14.08
N GLN A 392 -9.49 -22.69 14.74
CA GLN A 392 -9.51 -21.23 14.64
C GLN A 392 -8.87 -20.77 13.32
N MET A 393 -9.50 -19.81 12.64
CA MET A 393 -8.93 -19.13 11.48
C MET A 393 -8.83 -17.63 11.73
N CYS A 394 -7.73 -17.03 11.31
CA CYS A 394 -7.57 -15.59 11.37
C CYS A 394 -6.68 -15.07 10.25
N HIS A 395 -7.00 -13.91 9.70
CA HIS A 395 -6.11 -13.19 8.81
C HIS A 395 -5.28 -12.19 9.60
N THR A 396 -3.99 -12.04 9.27
CA THR A 396 -3.08 -11.12 10.00
C THR A 396 -3.62 -9.68 10.11
N ALA A 397 -4.29 -9.18 9.06
CA ALA A 397 -4.94 -7.86 9.06
C ALA A 397 -6.17 -7.73 9.99
N GLU A 398 -6.68 -8.83 10.53
CA GLU A 398 -7.86 -8.92 11.41
C GLU A 398 -7.49 -9.68 12.70
N TRP A 399 -6.24 -9.52 13.15
CA TRP A 399 -5.68 -10.28 14.27
C TRP A 399 -6.53 -10.16 15.54
N ASP A 400 -6.95 -11.32 16.06
CA ASP A 400 -7.68 -11.44 17.31
C ASP A 400 -6.74 -11.82 18.46
N GLN A 401 -6.83 -11.09 19.57
CA GLN A 401 -6.04 -11.36 20.77
C GLN A 401 -6.47 -12.64 21.49
N SER A 402 -7.64 -13.20 21.17
CA SER A 402 -8.11 -14.47 21.75
C SER A 402 -7.46 -15.71 21.12
N ILE A 403 -6.61 -15.56 20.09
CA ILE A 403 -5.93 -16.68 19.44
C ILE A 403 -4.80 -17.17 20.34
N ASP A 404 -4.97 -18.36 20.91
CA ASP A 404 -3.94 -19.03 21.70
C ASP A 404 -3.22 -20.10 20.88
N VAL A 405 -2.01 -19.77 20.46
CA VAL A 405 -1.15 -20.67 19.67
C VAL A 405 -0.40 -21.70 20.53
N LYS A 406 -0.41 -21.56 21.87
CA LYS A 406 0.39 -22.39 22.76
C LYS A 406 -0.01 -23.86 22.69
N ASN A 407 0.98 -24.73 22.52
CA ASN A 407 0.81 -26.17 22.35
C ASN A 407 -0.08 -26.58 21.15
N LYS A 408 -0.33 -25.66 20.20
CA LYS A 408 -1.11 -25.94 18.99
C LYS A 408 -0.23 -26.23 17.79
N ARG A 409 -0.80 -26.91 16.80
CA ARG A 409 -0.28 -27.04 15.44
C ARG A 409 -0.84 -25.88 14.63
N VAL A 410 0.03 -24.96 14.24
CA VAL A 410 -0.36 -23.72 13.56
C VAL A 410 0.09 -23.78 12.11
N ALA A 411 -0.83 -23.52 11.17
CA ALA A 411 -0.50 -23.31 9.78
C ALA A 411 -0.48 -21.81 9.47
N VAL A 412 0.60 -21.33 8.85
CA VAL A 412 0.66 -19.98 8.27
C VAL A 412 0.67 -20.13 6.75
N ILE A 413 -0.35 -19.59 6.10
CA ILE A 413 -0.51 -19.66 4.65
C ILE A 413 -0.16 -18.30 4.05
N GLY A 414 0.91 -18.28 3.26
CA GLY A 414 1.49 -17.06 2.73
C GLY A 414 2.86 -16.77 3.35
N THR A 415 3.72 -16.14 2.56
CA THR A 415 5.09 -15.75 2.94
C THR A 415 5.34 -14.28 2.56
N GLY A 416 4.31 -13.45 2.73
CA GLY A 416 4.35 -12.02 2.48
C GLY A 416 4.99 -11.25 3.62
N ALA A 417 4.80 -9.92 3.60
CA ALA A 417 5.37 -9.03 4.61
C ALA A 417 4.85 -9.32 6.04
N SER A 418 3.58 -9.72 6.20
CA SER A 418 3.04 -10.09 7.50
C SER A 418 3.67 -11.39 8.00
N ALA A 419 3.69 -12.45 7.20
CA ALA A 419 4.24 -13.76 7.57
C ALA A 419 5.70 -13.69 8.03
N ILE A 420 6.57 -12.94 7.33
CA ILE A 420 7.99 -12.85 7.73
C ILE A 420 8.21 -12.15 9.08
N GLN A 421 7.19 -11.43 9.57
CA GLN A 421 7.19 -10.80 10.89
C GLN A 421 6.49 -11.70 11.91
N THR A 422 5.35 -12.31 11.56
CA THR A 422 4.54 -13.09 12.49
C THR A 422 5.09 -14.49 12.76
N VAL A 423 5.66 -15.17 11.77
CA VAL A 423 6.17 -16.55 11.90
C VAL A 423 7.30 -16.65 12.94
N PRO A 424 8.33 -15.78 12.94
CA PRO A 424 9.36 -15.79 13.97
C PRO A 424 8.82 -15.60 15.40
N GLU A 425 7.81 -14.75 15.57
CA GLU A 425 7.19 -14.49 16.86
C GLU A 425 6.37 -15.68 17.34
N ILE A 426 5.49 -16.22 16.48
CA ILE A 426 4.67 -17.39 16.80
C ILE A 426 5.54 -18.62 17.10
N GLN A 427 6.65 -18.82 16.37
CA GLN A 427 7.55 -19.93 16.62
C GLN A 427 8.07 -19.96 18.07
N GLN A 428 8.22 -18.79 18.69
CA GLN A 428 8.70 -18.63 20.06
C GLN A 428 7.59 -18.76 21.12
N MET A 429 6.32 -18.74 20.72
CA MET A 429 5.15 -18.83 21.61
C MET A 429 4.80 -20.26 22.04
N ASN A 430 5.79 -21.15 22.10
CA ASN A 430 5.63 -22.55 22.51
C ASN A 430 4.55 -23.30 21.71
N VAL A 431 4.57 -23.15 20.38
CA VAL A 431 3.74 -23.94 19.45
C VAL A 431 4.28 -25.37 19.34
N SER A 432 3.38 -26.35 19.28
CA SER A 432 3.75 -27.75 19.09
C SER A 432 4.38 -27.97 17.72
N GLN A 433 3.82 -27.34 16.70
CA GLN A 433 4.34 -27.38 15.33
C GLN A 433 3.89 -26.15 14.54
N LEU A 434 4.78 -25.59 13.73
CA LEU A 434 4.50 -24.47 12.83
C LEU A 434 4.71 -24.90 11.37
N LEU A 435 3.63 -24.90 10.61
CA LEU A 435 3.58 -25.32 9.21
C LEU A 435 3.48 -24.07 8.33
N VAL A 436 4.52 -23.78 7.54
CA VAL A 436 4.57 -22.59 6.69
C VAL A 436 4.30 -23.00 5.24
N PHE A 437 3.14 -22.61 4.70
CA PHE A 437 2.75 -22.90 3.32
C PHE A 437 3.19 -21.77 2.39
N GLN A 438 4.21 -22.05 1.60
CA GLN A 438 4.84 -21.10 0.69
C GLN A 438 4.48 -21.41 -0.76
N ARG A 439 3.77 -20.48 -1.41
CA ARG A 439 3.55 -20.55 -2.87
C ARG A 439 4.75 -20.03 -3.66
N THR A 440 5.28 -18.87 -3.27
CA THR A 440 6.43 -18.24 -3.93
C THR A 440 7.34 -17.59 -2.88
N PRO A 441 8.65 -17.89 -2.82
CA PRO A 441 9.53 -17.36 -1.78
C PRO A 441 9.80 -15.86 -1.95
N PRO A 442 9.83 -15.05 -0.89
CA PRO A 442 10.22 -13.64 -1.00
C PRO A 442 11.74 -13.45 -0.96
N TRP A 443 12.22 -12.31 -1.49
CA TRP A 443 13.58 -11.86 -1.18
C TRP A 443 13.61 -11.20 0.20
N VAL A 444 14.42 -11.76 1.11
CA VAL A 444 14.61 -11.25 2.47
C VAL A 444 16.02 -10.68 2.66
N ILE A 445 16.09 -9.45 3.16
CA ILE A 445 17.34 -8.74 3.51
C ILE A 445 17.43 -8.46 5.01
N PRO A 446 18.66 -8.31 5.55
CA PRO A 446 18.84 -8.00 6.97
C PRO A 446 18.19 -6.68 7.38
N ARG A 447 17.63 -6.66 8.59
CA ARG A 447 17.13 -5.46 9.24
C ARG A 447 18.20 -4.93 10.19
N LEU A 448 18.69 -3.71 9.95
CA LEU A 448 19.62 -3.03 10.86
C LEU A 448 18.86 -2.36 12.01
N ASP A 449 18.07 -3.17 12.74
CA ASP A 449 17.26 -2.69 13.85
C ASP A 449 18.08 -2.58 15.13
N ARG A 450 17.76 -1.59 15.95
CA ARG A 450 18.35 -1.37 17.27
C ARG A 450 17.41 -0.58 18.15
N SER A 451 17.55 -0.74 19.46
CA SER A 451 16.94 0.17 20.42
C SER A 451 17.60 1.56 20.33
N ILE A 452 16.79 2.58 20.53
CA ILE A 452 17.21 3.97 20.67
C ILE A 452 17.24 4.26 22.17
N THR A 453 18.40 4.67 22.66
CA THR A 453 18.63 4.93 24.08
C THR A 453 17.90 6.20 24.53
N ASP A 454 17.61 6.32 25.83
CA ASP A 454 16.94 7.51 26.36
C ASP A 454 17.82 8.77 26.26
N TRP A 455 19.15 8.61 26.26
CA TRP A 455 20.06 9.70 25.95
C TRP A 455 19.89 10.21 24.51
N GLU A 456 19.82 9.31 23.52
CA GLU A 456 19.55 9.68 22.12
C GLU A 456 18.19 10.37 22.00
N LYS A 457 17.12 9.83 22.60
CA LYS A 457 15.78 10.45 22.58
C LYS A 457 15.80 11.86 23.18
N ASN A 458 16.48 12.05 24.31
CA ASN A 458 16.62 13.34 24.96
C ASN A 458 17.44 14.33 24.11
N LEU A 459 18.49 13.86 23.42
CA LEU A 459 19.27 14.66 22.49
C LEU A 459 18.40 15.13 21.31
N LEU A 460 17.65 14.23 20.67
CA LEU A 460 16.76 14.57 19.56
C LEU A 460 15.64 15.53 19.98
N LYS A 461 15.08 15.34 21.18
CA LYS A 461 14.08 16.25 21.76
C LYS A 461 14.65 17.64 22.02
N ARG A 462 15.88 17.74 22.54
CA ARG A 462 16.54 19.02 22.85
C ARG A 462 17.04 19.75 21.61
N PHE A 463 17.50 19.01 20.60
CA PHE A 463 18.05 19.55 19.36
C PHE A 463 17.32 18.95 18.14
N PRO A 464 16.11 19.44 17.80
CA PRO A 464 15.33 18.92 16.68
C PRO A 464 16.06 18.95 15.33
N ILE A 465 17.05 19.83 15.16
CA ILE A 465 17.88 19.90 13.95
C ILE A 465 18.66 18.60 13.72
N ILE A 466 19.12 17.93 14.79
CA ILE A 466 19.82 16.64 14.68
C ILE A 466 18.88 15.58 14.12
N GLN A 467 17.62 15.56 14.58
CA GLN A 467 16.62 14.64 14.06
C GLN A 467 16.32 14.88 12.57
N LYS A 468 16.26 16.15 12.14
CA LYS A 468 16.11 16.51 10.72
C LYS A 468 17.32 16.06 9.89
N LEU A 469 18.54 16.27 10.37
CA LEU A 469 19.76 15.81 9.70
C LEU A 469 19.75 14.28 9.52
N ILE A 470 19.40 13.53 10.57
CA ILE A 470 19.25 12.07 10.52
C ILE A 470 18.20 11.67 9.48
N ARG A 471 17.04 12.32 9.47
CA ARG A 471 15.98 12.06 8.49
C ARG A 471 16.48 12.25 7.06
N VAL A 472 17.23 13.32 6.78
CA VAL A 472 17.77 13.60 5.44
C VAL A 472 18.81 12.55 5.02
N ILE A 473 19.69 12.14 5.93
CA ILE A 473 20.65 11.06 5.66
C ILE A 473 19.93 9.76 5.32
N ILE A 474 18.96 9.36 6.16
CA ILE A 474 18.15 8.16 5.93
C ILE A 474 17.41 8.24 4.59
N TYR A 475 16.81 9.39 4.30
CA TYR A 475 16.14 9.63 3.02
C TYR A 475 17.07 9.32 1.85
N TRP A 476 18.25 9.93 1.77
CA TRP A 476 19.15 9.73 0.64
C TRP A 476 19.68 8.30 0.51
N ILE A 477 19.89 7.61 1.64
CA ILE A 477 20.29 6.19 1.63
C ILE A 477 19.21 5.35 0.97
N ILE A 478 17.95 5.47 1.40
CA ILE A 478 16.85 4.63 0.89
C ILE A 478 16.43 5.09 -0.52
N GLU A 479 16.51 6.38 -0.81
CA GLU A 479 16.22 6.96 -2.13
C GLU A 479 17.18 6.42 -3.21
N SER A 480 18.44 6.15 -2.86
CA SER A 480 19.42 5.55 -3.78
C SER A 480 19.00 4.17 -4.31
N VAL A 481 18.08 3.46 -3.65
CA VAL A 481 17.54 2.17 -4.14
C VAL A 481 16.82 2.34 -5.49
N ALA A 482 16.29 3.53 -5.79
CA ALA A 482 15.70 3.85 -7.09
C ALA A 482 16.69 3.63 -8.26
N LEU A 483 18.00 3.86 -8.04
CA LEU A 483 19.05 3.61 -9.05
C LEU A 483 19.08 2.14 -9.50
N SER A 484 18.81 1.21 -8.58
CA SER A 484 18.74 -0.21 -8.86
C SER A 484 17.37 -0.60 -9.42
N PHE A 485 16.27 -0.12 -8.83
CA PHE A 485 14.93 -0.67 -9.12
C PHE A 485 14.23 0.05 -10.27
N ALA A 486 14.25 1.38 -10.25
CA ALA A 486 13.65 2.18 -11.31
C ALA A 486 14.57 2.27 -12.52
N TYR A 487 15.85 2.59 -12.31
CA TYR A 487 16.80 2.87 -13.39
C TYR A 487 17.62 1.66 -13.85
N ARG A 488 17.65 0.58 -13.06
CA ARG A 488 18.35 -0.69 -13.39
C ARG A 488 19.83 -0.51 -13.76
N TRP A 489 20.48 0.51 -13.19
CA TRP A 489 21.91 0.76 -13.37
C TRP A 489 22.75 -0.41 -12.83
N SER A 490 24.07 -0.39 -13.05
CA SER A 490 25.00 -1.47 -12.68
C SER A 490 24.91 -1.92 -11.22
N LEU A 491 24.41 -1.07 -10.31
CA LEU A 491 24.10 -1.40 -8.92
C LEU A 491 23.18 -2.62 -8.75
N LYS A 492 22.32 -2.95 -9.74
CA LYS A 492 21.47 -4.17 -9.66
C LYS A 492 22.29 -5.45 -9.47
N PHE A 493 23.44 -5.56 -10.14
CA PHE A 493 24.28 -6.76 -10.06
C PHE A 493 24.94 -6.90 -8.69
N ILE A 494 25.23 -5.78 -8.03
CA ILE A 494 25.78 -5.76 -6.66
C ILE A 494 24.69 -6.21 -5.68
N ASN A 495 23.49 -5.64 -5.78
CA ASN A 495 22.37 -5.99 -4.91
C ASN A 495 21.97 -7.48 -5.05
N ASP A 496 21.92 -8.00 -6.28
CA ASP A 496 21.63 -9.42 -6.54
C ASP A 496 22.66 -10.35 -5.89
N LYS A 497 23.95 -9.99 -5.92
CA LYS A 497 25.01 -10.77 -5.25
C LYS A 497 24.88 -10.70 -3.73
N LEU A 498 24.62 -9.51 -3.18
CA LEU A 498 24.50 -9.31 -1.73
C LEU A 498 23.31 -10.07 -1.15
N VAL A 499 22.15 -10.05 -1.81
CA VAL A 499 20.97 -10.77 -1.31
C VAL A 499 21.14 -12.29 -1.38
N LYS A 500 21.76 -12.81 -2.45
CA LYS A 500 22.10 -14.23 -2.57
C LYS A 500 23.11 -14.66 -1.52
N TYR A 501 24.16 -13.86 -1.31
CA TYR A 501 25.14 -14.11 -0.26
C TYR A 501 24.49 -14.12 1.14
N ASN A 502 23.58 -13.19 1.42
CA ASN A 502 22.83 -13.19 2.68
C ASN A 502 22.02 -14.48 2.88
N LEU A 503 21.33 -14.93 1.82
CA LEU A 503 20.54 -16.16 1.84
C LEU A 503 21.45 -17.38 2.06
N GLU A 504 22.53 -17.52 1.29
CA GLU A 504 23.50 -18.61 1.41
C GLU A 504 24.16 -18.67 2.79
N ARG A 505 24.48 -17.50 3.36
CA ARG A 505 25.07 -17.39 4.71
C ARG A 505 24.10 -17.83 5.80
N GLN A 506 22.81 -17.52 5.66
CA GLN A 506 21.80 -17.83 6.69
C GLN A 506 21.21 -19.24 6.56
N VAL A 507 21.07 -19.77 5.34
CA VAL A 507 20.43 -21.07 5.08
C VAL A 507 21.49 -22.09 4.72
N LYS A 508 21.87 -22.94 5.67
CA LYS A 508 22.93 -23.94 5.50
C LYS A 508 22.46 -25.16 4.70
N ASP A 509 21.23 -25.59 4.90
CA ASP A 509 20.60 -26.71 4.19
C ASP A 509 20.37 -26.36 2.71
N ILE A 510 20.92 -27.18 1.81
CA ILE A 510 20.87 -26.98 0.35
C ILE A 510 19.45 -27.13 -0.21
N GLU A 511 18.66 -28.09 0.29
CA GLU A 511 17.29 -28.32 -0.18
C GLU A 511 16.35 -27.21 0.31
N LEU A 512 16.52 -26.77 1.56
CA LEU A 512 15.80 -25.59 2.04
C LEU A 512 16.18 -24.35 1.24
N ARG A 513 17.48 -24.17 0.95
CA ARG A 513 17.99 -23.05 0.14
C ARG A 513 17.30 -22.99 -1.22
N LYS A 514 17.17 -24.13 -1.92
CA LYS A 514 16.44 -24.21 -3.20
C LYS A 514 14.98 -23.76 -3.05
N LYS A 515 14.30 -24.20 -1.98
CA LYS A 515 12.89 -23.83 -1.72
C LYS A 515 12.68 -22.35 -1.40
N VAL A 516 13.64 -21.71 -0.74
CA VAL A 516 13.52 -20.30 -0.33
C VAL A 516 14.20 -19.31 -1.29
N THR A 517 14.84 -19.78 -2.36
CA THR A 517 15.48 -18.91 -3.36
C THR A 517 14.46 -18.49 -4.43
N PRO A 518 14.15 -17.19 -4.57
CA PRO A 518 13.26 -16.70 -5.63
C PRO A 518 13.85 -16.86 -7.03
N THR A 519 12.97 -17.08 -8.02
CA THR A 519 13.34 -17.24 -9.44
C THR A 519 13.28 -15.94 -10.23
N TRP A 520 13.07 -14.80 -9.55
CA TRP A 520 12.92 -13.48 -10.14
C TRP A 520 13.93 -12.49 -9.55
N GLU A 521 14.12 -11.37 -10.23
CA GLU A 521 15.12 -10.36 -9.86
C GLU A 521 14.81 -9.69 -8.51
N PHE A 522 15.85 -9.32 -7.77
CA PHE A 522 15.72 -8.56 -6.54
C PHE A 522 15.01 -7.21 -6.79
N GLY A 523 14.00 -6.90 -5.99
CA GLY A 523 13.20 -5.68 -6.14
C GLY A 523 11.94 -5.80 -7.01
N CYS A 524 11.77 -6.91 -7.75
CA CYS A 524 10.57 -7.12 -8.56
C CYS A 524 9.29 -7.17 -7.69
N LYS A 525 9.38 -7.83 -6.52
CA LYS A 525 8.40 -7.74 -5.44
C LYS A 525 8.96 -6.86 -4.31
N ARG A 526 8.09 -6.44 -3.38
CA ARG A 526 8.51 -5.72 -2.17
C ARG A 526 9.61 -6.52 -1.45
N MET A 527 10.72 -5.85 -1.15
CA MET A 527 11.79 -6.42 -0.34
C MET A 527 11.25 -6.63 1.08
N LEU A 528 11.53 -7.78 1.66
CA LEU A 528 11.15 -8.06 3.03
C LEU A 528 12.38 -7.91 3.92
N ILE A 529 12.26 -7.16 5.00
CA ILE A 529 13.41 -6.72 5.82
C ILE A 529 13.28 -7.38 7.19
N THR A 530 14.09 -8.39 7.49
CA THR A 530 14.11 -9.09 8.80
C THR A 530 15.40 -9.91 8.96
N ASN A 531 15.79 -10.18 10.21
CA ASN A 531 16.92 -11.05 10.54
C ASN A 531 16.47 -12.48 10.89
N ASP A 532 15.18 -12.69 11.16
CA ASP A 532 14.72 -13.88 11.87
C ASP A 532 14.04 -14.92 10.97
N TRP A 533 13.71 -14.55 9.73
CA TRP A 533 12.97 -15.44 8.83
C TRP A 533 13.70 -16.75 8.52
N TYR A 534 14.91 -16.65 7.97
CA TYR A 534 15.66 -17.85 7.53
C TYR A 534 16.13 -18.71 8.72
N SER A 535 16.43 -18.09 9.86
CA SER A 535 16.80 -18.83 11.07
C SER A 535 15.59 -19.57 11.65
N THR A 536 14.40 -18.97 11.60
CA THR A 536 13.14 -19.59 12.06
C THR A 536 12.77 -20.81 11.22
N LEU A 537 12.90 -20.73 9.89
CA LEU A 537 12.58 -21.86 9.00
C LEU A 537 13.45 -23.11 9.22
N GLN A 538 14.58 -22.98 9.93
CA GLN A 538 15.50 -24.08 10.24
C GLN A 538 15.27 -24.66 11.65
N LYS A 539 14.29 -24.17 12.40
CA LYS A 539 13.95 -24.71 13.72
C LYS A 539 13.26 -26.06 13.60
N SER A 540 13.50 -26.96 14.55
CA SER A 540 12.97 -28.32 14.53
C SER A 540 11.44 -28.40 14.57
N ASN A 541 10.78 -27.41 15.18
CA ASN A 541 9.32 -27.32 15.23
C ASN A 541 8.70 -26.58 14.03
N VAL A 542 9.50 -26.19 13.03
CA VAL A 542 9.03 -25.47 11.83
C VAL A 542 9.20 -26.35 10.60
N LYS A 543 8.14 -26.49 9.80
CA LYS A 543 8.18 -27.19 8.50
C LYS A 543 7.74 -26.25 7.39
N LEU A 544 8.60 -26.05 6.39
CA LEU A 544 8.27 -25.32 5.17
C LEU A 544 7.65 -26.28 4.14
N ILE A 545 6.44 -25.97 3.70
CA ILE A 545 5.67 -26.72 2.70
C ILE A 545 5.54 -25.88 1.43
N THR A 546 6.05 -26.38 0.32
CA THR A 546 5.99 -25.72 -1.00
C THR A 546 4.97 -26.34 -1.94
N ASN A 547 4.39 -27.49 -1.57
CA ASN A 547 3.33 -28.13 -2.33
C ASN A 547 2.03 -27.36 -2.18
N ARG A 548 1.27 -27.23 -3.28
CA ARG A 548 0.02 -26.47 -3.29
C ARG A 548 -1.03 -27.16 -2.41
N ILE A 549 -1.81 -26.35 -1.70
CA ILE A 549 -2.98 -26.81 -0.96
C ILE A 549 -4.03 -27.31 -1.96
N LYS A 550 -4.51 -28.52 -1.75
CA LYS A 550 -5.57 -29.17 -2.54
C LYS A 550 -6.94 -28.95 -1.90
N GLN A 551 -7.05 -29.12 -0.58
CA GLN A 551 -8.28 -28.93 0.19
C GLN A 551 -7.97 -28.78 1.68
N ILE A 552 -8.94 -28.24 2.42
CA ILE A 552 -8.95 -28.17 3.87
C ILE A 552 -10.02 -29.13 4.40
N LYS A 553 -9.69 -29.92 5.43
CA LYS A 553 -10.60 -30.78 6.19
C LYS A 553 -10.88 -30.15 7.55
N SER A 554 -11.70 -30.79 8.40
CA SER A 554 -12.04 -30.28 9.74
C SER A 554 -10.83 -29.95 10.63
N HIS A 555 -9.76 -30.76 10.58
CA HIS A 555 -8.55 -30.57 11.42
C HIS A 555 -7.24 -30.77 10.66
N SER A 556 -7.24 -30.61 9.33
CA SER A 556 -6.03 -30.81 8.53
C SER A 556 -6.07 -30.08 7.20
N ILE A 557 -4.88 -29.88 6.62
CA ILE A 557 -4.66 -29.34 5.27
C ILE A 557 -4.07 -30.46 4.42
N ILE A 558 -4.64 -30.69 3.24
CA ILE A 558 -4.11 -31.67 2.27
C ILE A 558 -3.46 -30.95 1.11
N THR A 559 -2.29 -31.40 0.70
CA THR A 559 -1.58 -30.90 -0.48
C THR A 559 -1.73 -31.84 -1.69
N TYR A 560 -1.41 -31.36 -2.89
CA TYR A 560 -1.63 -32.12 -4.14
C TYR A 560 -0.79 -33.39 -4.30
N ASP A 561 0.32 -33.48 -3.59
CA ASP A 561 1.18 -34.68 -3.47
C ASP A 561 0.59 -35.75 -2.53
N GLY A 562 -0.54 -35.47 -1.87
CA GLY A 562 -1.25 -36.43 -1.03
C GLY A 562 -0.91 -36.36 0.46
N ASP A 563 0.07 -35.55 0.84
CA ASP A 563 0.40 -35.31 2.24
C ASP A 563 -0.77 -34.64 2.99
N GLU A 564 -1.04 -35.14 4.20
CA GLU A 564 -2.01 -34.57 5.13
C GLU A 564 -1.30 -33.97 6.33
N TYR A 565 -1.62 -32.71 6.62
CA TYR A 565 -1.00 -31.92 7.67
C TYR A 565 -2.04 -31.59 8.75
N PRO A 566 -1.98 -32.23 9.93
CA PRO A 566 -2.89 -31.90 11.02
C PRO A 566 -2.64 -30.49 11.55
N VAL A 567 -3.72 -29.71 11.72
CA VAL A 567 -3.68 -28.29 12.06
C VAL A 567 -4.83 -27.94 13.01
N ASP A 568 -4.53 -27.16 14.04
CA ASP A 568 -5.50 -26.64 15.00
C ASP A 568 -5.87 -25.18 14.71
N ILE A 569 -4.94 -24.41 14.11
CA ILE A 569 -5.12 -22.98 13.80
C ILE A 569 -4.57 -22.67 12.41
N ILE A 570 -5.33 -21.93 11.60
CA ILE A 570 -4.88 -21.42 10.30
C ILE A 570 -4.76 -19.89 10.36
N ILE A 571 -3.59 -19.38 9.99
CA ILE A 571 -3.29 -17.96 9.88
C ILE A 571 -3.08 -17.60 8.41
N TRP A 572 -3.88 -16.68 7.89
CA TRP A 572 -3.79 -16.15 6.53
C TRP A 572 -2.90 -14.91 6.51
N SER A 573 -1.90 -14.89 5.61
CA SER A 573 -0.90 -13.82 5.53
C SER A 573 -0.60 -13.32 4.13
#